data_AF-A0A2V8E4D1-F1
#
_entry.id   AF-A0A2V8E4D1-F1
#
_cell.length_a   1.000
_cell.length_b   1.000
_cell.length_c   1.000
_cell.angle_alpha   90.00
_cell.angle_beta   90.00
_cell.angle_gamma   90.00
#
_symmetry.space_group_name_H-M   'P 1'
#
loop_
_entity.id
_entity.type
_entity.pdbx_description
1 polymer ?
#
loop_
_entity_poly.entity_id
_entity_poly.type
_entity_poly.pdbx_seq_one_letter_code
_entity_poly.pdbx_strand_id
1 'polypeptide(L)'
;MNRSVGPSDQRRFEEYLQSIRDVERRIQTAESQSDRALPLVTQPGSIPETFPEYAKLMLDLQALAYQADLTRVCTFMMAKELSGRSYPEIGMSEGHHALLHHGDNPDKKALLARLNAHHTSMLAYFVDKLQSTSDGDGSLLDHTVILYGSCHGDPNKHDPHELPIVVFGADQIKGGRHIRYSHAQLPNLHVTLLNKLGVPVERVGDSTGSLALEPLTGV
;
A
#
# COMPACT_ATOMS: atom_id res chain seq x y z
N MET A 1 15.50 -41.20 8.51
CA MET A 1 14.93 -41.16 9.87
C MET A 1 13.68 -40.30 9.82
N ASN A 2 12.50 -40.90 9.73
CA ASN A 2 11.22 -40.19 9.75
C ASN A 2 10.50 -40.58 11.04
N ARG A 3 10.78 -39.85 12.13
CA ARG A 3 10.07 -39.97 13.42
C ARG A 3 9.03 -38.87 13.46
N SER A 4 7.78 -39.24 13.66
CA SER A 4 6.60 -38.37 13.66
C SER A 4 6.71 -37.30 14.74
N VAL A 5 7.19 -36.12 14.34
CA VAL A 5 7.24 -34.91 15.15
C VAL A 5 5.80 -34.42 15.34
N GLY A 6 5.42 -34.02 16.56
CA GLY A 6 4.06 -33.53 16.84
C GLY A 6 3.75 -32.23 16.10
N PRO A 7 2.47 -31.88 15.84
CA PRO A 7 2.10 -30.71 15.04
C PRO A 7 2.69 -29.38 15.53
N SER A 8 2.83 -29.21 16.85
CA SER A 8 3.45 -28.03 17.44
C SER A 8 4.95 -27.94 17.14
N ASP A 9 5.64 -29.08 17.15
CA ASP A 9 7.08 -29.13 16.91
C ASP A 9 7.36 -29.02 15.40
N GLN A 10 6.52 -29.59 14.53
CA GLN A 10 6.57 -29.35 13.08
C GLN A 10 6.47 -27.86 12.75
N ARG A 11 5.53 -27.15 13.38
CA ARG A 11 5.36 -25.70 13.18
C ARG A 11 6.58 -24.91 13.64
N ARG A 12 7.19 -25.26 14.77
CA ARG A 12 8.45 -24.63 15.24
C ARG A 12 9.62 -24.89 14.29
N PHE A 13 9.72 -26.11 13.75
CA PHE A 13 10.73 -26.43 12.74
C PHE A 13 10.50 -25.64 11.45
N GLU A 14 9.25 -25.50 10.99
CA GLU A 14 8.90 -24.65 9.85
C GLU A 14 9.28 -23.18 10.10
N GLU A 15 8.92 -22.61 11.24
CA GLU A 15 9.28 -21.24 11.65
C GLU A 15 10.80 -21.03 11.69
N TYR A 16 11.54 -22.01 12.22
CA TYR A 16 13.00 -21.98 12.27
C TYR A 16 13.64 -22.04 10.87
N LEU A 17 13.19 -22.98 10.03
CA LEU A 17 13.66 -23.09 8.65
C LEU A 17 13.27 -21.88 7.81
N GLN A 18 12.14 -21.24 8.12
CA GLN A 18 11.74 -19.99 7.51
C GLN A 18 12.67 -18.84 7.94
N SER A 19 13.02 -18.77 9.22
CA SER A 19 13.97 -17.79 9.75
C SER A 19 15.36 -17.93 9.12
N ILE A 20 15.86 -19.17 8.93
CA ILE A 20 17.12 -19.42 8.22
C ILE A 20 17.03 -18.90 6.78
N ARG A 21 15.96 -19.26 6.04
CA ARG A 21 15.75 -18.79 4.67
C ARG A 21 15.65 -17.26 4.58
N ASP A 22 15.10 -16.61 5.59
CA ASP A 22 15.05 -15.14 5.66
C ASP A 22 16.44 -14.54 5.86
N VAL A 23 17.29 -15.17 6.69
CA VAL A 23 18.69 -14.76 6.87
C VAL A 23 19.50 -14.98 5.59
N GLU A 24 19.38 -16.14 4.95
CA GLU A 24 20.07 -16.44 3.68
C GLU A 24 19.70 -15.44 2.58
N ARG A 25 18.41 -15.11 2.45
CA ARG A 25 17.96 -14.08 1.51
C ARG A 25 18.57 -12.72 1.83
N ARG A 26 18.63 -12.32 3.09
CA ARG A 26 19.26 -11.05 3.49
C ARG A 26 20.74 -11.01 3.17
N ILE A 27 21.46 -12.12 3.35
CA ILE A 27 22.88 -12.22 2.97
C ILE A 27 23.04 -12.08 1.47
N GLN A 28 22.27 -12.84 0.68
CA GLN A 28 22.29 -12.76 -0.79
C GLN A 28 21.98 -11.34 -1.29
N THR A 29 20.98 -10.68 -0.69
CA THR A 29 20.67 -9.29 -1.00
C THR A 29 21.85 -8.37 -0.70
N ALA A 30 22.46 -8.47 0.49
CA ALA A 30 23.60 -7.66 0.86
C ALA A 30 24.83 -7.90 -0.05
N GLU A 31 25.11 -9.15 -0.41
CA GLU A 31 26.19 -9.51 -1.34
C GLU A 31 25.93 -8.97 -2.74
N SER A 32 24.69 -9.06 -3.25
CA SER A 32 24.32 -8.47 -4.54
C SER A 32 24.40 -6.93 -4.58
N GLN A 33 24.40 -6.29 -3.40
CA GLN A 33 24.35 -4.84 -3.24
C GLN A 33 25.71 -4.21 -2.95
N SER A 34 26.77 -4.99 -2.65
CA SER A 34 28.06 -4.46 -2.20
C SER A 34 28.72 -3.50 -3.20
N ASP A 35 28.43 -3.65 -4.50
CA ASP A 35 29.03 -2.86 -5.57
C ASP A 35 28.09 -1.75 -6.09
N ARG A 36 26.89 -1.61 -5.53
CA ARG A 36 25.85 -0.71 -6.04
C ARG A 36 25.97 0.67 -5.39
N ALA A 37 26.27 1.69 -6.20
CA ALA A 37 26.30 3.07 -5.73
C ALA A 37 24.88 3.54 -5.36
N LEU A 38 24.62 3.72 -4.07
CA LEU A 38 23.38 4.33 -3.60
C LEU A 38 23.44 5.85 -3.77
N PRO A 39 22.34 6.50 -4.19
CA PRO A 39 22.31 7.95 -4.23
C PRO A 39 22.48 8.51 -2.82
N LEU A 40 23.30 9.55 -2.69
CA LEU A 40 23.48 10.25 -1.42
C LEU A 40 22.18 10.97 -1.06
N VAL A 41 21.50 10.48 -0.02
CA VAL A 41 20.34 11.14 0.56
C VAL A 41 20.75 11.79 1.87
N THR A 42 20.47 13.09 2.00
CA THR A 42 20.67 13.80 3.27
C THR A 42 19.72 13.22 4.30
N GLN A 43 20.26 12.60 5.35
CA GLN A 43 19.46 12.12 6.46
C GLN A 43 18.84 13.33 7.18
N PRO A 44 17.51 13.34 7.39
CA PRO A 44 16.86 14.42 8.13
C PRO A 44 17.30 14.40 9.59
N GLY A 45 17.51 15.59 10.17
CA GLY A 45 17.96 15.74 11.55
C GLY A 45 16.90 15.42 12.61
N SER A 46 15.61 15.42 12.22
CA SER A 46 14.47 15.13 13.09
C SER A 46 13.28 14.60 12.29
N ILE A 47 12.24 14.15 12.98
CA ILE A 47 10.95 13.82 12.37
C ILE A 47 10.29 15.13 11.92
N PRO A 48 9.81 15.24 10.66
CA PRO A 48 9.14 16.44 10.19
C PRO A 48 7.91 16.80 11.04
N GLU A 49 7.66 18.10 11.20
CA GLU A 49 6.57 18.61 12.04
C GLU A 49 5.21 18.47 11.35
N THR A 50 5.16 18.75 10.05
CA THR A 50 3.91 18.71 9.28
C THR A 50 3.65 17.32 8.72
N PHE A 51 2.36 16.97 8.56
CA PHE A 51 1.99 15.71 7.93
C PHE A 51 2.53 15.57 6.49
N PRO A 52 2.44 16.59 5.62
CA PRO A 52 2.92 16.47 4.24
C PRO A 52 4.42 16.20 4.15
N GLU A 53 5.24 16.86 4.96
CA GLU A 53 6.69 16.64 4.96
C GLU A 53 7.02 15.22 5.44
N TYR A 54 6.36 14.76 6.50
CA TYR A 54 6.51 13.39 6.99
C TYR A 54 6.10 12.37 5.93
N ALA A 55 4.91 12.54 5.34
CA ALA A 55 4.38 11.62 4.33
C ALA A 55 5.29 11.58 3.09
N LYS A 56 5.70 12.75 2.57
CA LYS A 56 6.61 12.84 1.42
C LYS A 56 7.96 12.20 1.71
N LEU A 57 8.53 12.43 2.88
CA LEU A 57 9.78 11.78 3.29
C LEU A 57 9.64 10.25 3.27
N MET A 58 8.55 9.71 3.83
CA MET A 58 8.31 8.26 3.83
C MET A 58 8.05 7.70 2.42
N LEU A 59 7.43 8.46 1.53
CA LEU A 59 7.21 8.10 0.13
C LEU A 59 8.51 8.16 -0.68
N ASP A 60 9.37 9.17 -0.43
CA ASP A 60 10.69 9.28 -1.03
C ASP A 60 11.59 8.11 -0.63
N LEU A 61 11.53 7.68 0.64
CA LEU A 61 12.25 6.49 1.10
C LEU A 61 11.77 5.21 0.42
N GLN A 62 10.46 5.07 0.14
CA GLN A 62 9.93 3.94 -0.61
C GLN A 62 10.40 3.98 -2.07
N ALA A 63 10.32 5.13 -2.74
CA ALA A 63 10.83 5.29 -4.10
C ALA A 63 12.33 4.96 -4.19
N LEU A 64 13.11 5.42 -3.21
CA LEU A 64 14.54 5.11 -3.11
C LEU A 64 14.77 3.60 -2.91
N ALA A 65 14.00 2.95 -2.05
CA ALA A 65 14.12 1.53 -1.81
C ALA A 65 13.82 0.70 -3.07
N TYR A 66 12.87 1.16 -3.90
CA TYR A 66 12.62 0.55 -5.21
C TYR A 66 13.74 0.84 -6.21
N GLN A 67 14.19 2.09 -6.33
CA GLN A 67 15.28 2.48 -7.23
C GLN A 67 16.60 1.74 -6.94
N ALA A 68 16.89 1.57 -5.64
CA ALA A 68 18.06 0.85 -5.16
C ALA A 68 17.83 -0.67 -5.09
N ASP A 69 16.67 -1.16 -5.51
CA ASP A 69 16.36 -2.58 -5.59
C ASP A 69 16.45 -3.31 -4.24
N LEU A 70 16.10 -2.61 -3.15
CA LEU A 70 16.22 -3.09 -1.78
C LEU A 70 15.04 -3.96 -1.35
N THR A 71 13.85 -3.72 -1.91
CA THR A 71 12.63 -4.47 -1.60
C THR A 71 11.71 -4.53 -2.81
N ARG A 72 10.89 -5.59 -2.87
CA ARG A 72 9.82 -5.74 -3.86
C ARG A 72 8.48 -5.22 -3.37
N VAL A 73 8.31 -5.03 -2.06
CA VAL A 73 7.03 -4.70 -1.43
C VAL A 73 7.22 -3.65 -0.33
N CYS A 74 6.34 -2.66 -0.31
CA CYS A 74 6.21 -1.69 0.77
C CYS A 74 4.75 -1.63 1.23
N THR A 75 4.54 -1.34 2.52
CA THR A 75 3.24 -0.97 3.06
C THR A 75 3.41 0.32 3.86
N PHE A 76 2.49 1.26 3.69
CA PHE A 76 2.56 2.55 4.36
C PHE A 76 1.19 2.95 4.88
N MET A 77 1.05 2.95 6.21
CA MET A 77 -0.12 3.51 6.87
C MET A 77 0.03 5.03 6.91
N MET A 78 -0.57 5.70 5.93
CA MET A 78 -0.41 7.14 5.76
C MET A 78 -0.92 7.93 6.98
N ALA A 79 -2.05 7.55 7.55
CA ALA A 79 -2.52 8.05 8.83
C ALA A 79 -3.19 6.94 9.62
N LYS A 80 -2.96 6.91 10.94
CA LYS A 80 -3.67 6.01 11.85
C LYS A 80 -5.14 6.43 11.96
N GLU A 81 -6.07 5.48 11.83
CA GLU A 81 -7.51 5.76 11.86
C GLU A 81 -7.99 6.33 13.22
N LEU A 82 -7.41 5.83 14.32
CA LEU A 82 -7.63 6.34 15.69
C LEU A 82 -6.77 7.59 16.01
N SER A 83 -6.28 8.29 15.00
CA SER A 83 -5.42 9.44 15.22
C SER A 83 -6.21 10.63 15.75
N GLY A 84 -5.76 11.19 16.87
CA GLY A 84 -6.20 12.51 17.36
C GLY A 84 -5.53 13.68 16.63
N ARG A 85 -4.71 13.43 15.60
CA ARG A 85 -4.01 14.46 14.81
C ARG A 85 -5.01 15.40 14.13
N SER A 86 -4.80 16.70 14.30
CA SER A 86 -5.40 17.74 13.48
C SER A 86 -4.50 18.07 12.27
N TYR A 87 -5.04 18.78 11.28
CA TYR A 87 -4.30 19.19 10.08
C TYR A 87 -4.42 20.71 9.88
N PRO A 88 -3.71 21.52 10.69
CA PRO A 88 -3.77 22.99 10.60
C PRO A 88 -3.38 23.55 9.23
N GLU A 89 -2.51 22.85 8.49
CA GLU A 89 -2.05 23.18 7.14
C GLU A 89 -3.18 23.22 6.11
N ILE A 90 -4.30 22.55 6.39
CA ILE A 90 -5.54 22.62 5.60
C ILE A 90 -6.69 23.23 6.43
N GLY A 91 -6.37 24.00 7.47
CA GLY A 91 -7.36 24.71 8.29
C GLY A 91 -8.27 23.78 9.10
N MET A 92 -7.77 22.61 9.50
CA MET A 92 -8.50 21.65 10.32
C MET A 92 -7.89 21.55 11.72
N SER A 93 -8.62 22.01 12.72
CA SER A 93 -8.22 21.91 14.13
C SER A 93 -8.78 20.68 14.86
N GLU A 94 -9.85 20.09 14.33
CA GLU A 94 -10.43 18.84 14.86
C GLU A 94 -9.52 17.64 14.58
N GLY A 95 -9.51 16.67 15.50
CA GLY A 95 -8.76 15.43 15.33
C GLY A 95 -9.39 14.53 14.26
N HIS A 96 -8.55 13.88 13.44
CA HIS A 96 -8.95 12.99 12.35
C HIS A 96 -10.05 12.00 12.76
N HIS A 97 -9.83 11.24 13.83
CA HIS A 97 -10.78 10.20 14.26
C HIS A 97 -12.16 10.76 14.61
N ALA A 98 -12.22 11.91 15.30
CA ALA A 98 -13.48 12.54 15.67
C ALA A 98 -14.28 13.01 14.44
N LEU A 99 -13.58 13.37 13.35
CA LEU A 99 -14.20 13.82 12.11
C LEU A 99 -14.83 12.66 11.32
N LEU A 100 -14.31 11.44 11.45
CA LEU A 100 -14.90 10.25 10.86
C LEU A 100 -16.30 9.97 11.41
N HIS A 101 -16.54 10.29 12.70
CA HIS A 101 -17.86 10.26 13.35
C HIS A 101 -18.64 11.56 13.11
N HIS A 102 -18.87 11.90 11.84
CA HIS A 102 -19.45 13.18 11.45
C HIS A 102 -20.94 13.35 11.79
N GLY A 103 -21.68 12.27 12.10
CA GLY A 103 -23.10 12.33 12.45
C GLY A 103 -23.97 12.98 11.38
N ASP A 104 -23.67 12.70 10.11
CA ASP A 104 -24.26 13.35 8.91
C ASP A 104 -24.19 14.89 8.86
N ASN A 105 -23.35 15.51 9.69
CA ASN A 105 -23.13 16.96 9.64
C ASN A 105 -22.42 17.36 8.32
N PRO A 106 -23.00 18.27 7.52
CA PRO A 106 -22.46 18.63 6.21
C PRO A 106 -21.10 19.34 6.29
N ASP A 107 -20.86 20.16 7.31
CA ASP A 107 -19.59 20.87 7.49
C ASP A 107 -18.46 19.90 7.81
N LYS A 108 -18.72 18.92 8.68
CA LYS A 108 -17.76 17.84 8.99
C LYS A 108 -17.46 16.99 7.77
N LYS A 109 -18.47 16.67 6.95
CA LYS A 109 -18.26 15.94 5.68
C LYS A 109 -17.42 16.73 4.69
N ALA A 110 -17.63 18.04 4.60
CA ALA A 110 -16.80 18.91 3.77
C ALA A 110 -15.34 18.96 4.26
N LEU A 111 -15.11 19.03 5.58
CA LEU A 111 -13.76 18.94 6.16
C LEU A 111 -13.12 17.57 5.88
N LEU A 112 -13.87 16.47 6.01
CA LEU A 112 -13.38 15.13 5.73
C LEU A 112 -13.02 14.96 4.25
N ALA A 113 -13.81 15.52 3.33
CA ALA A 113 -13.49 15.53 1.91
C ALA A 113 -12.18 16.29 1.62
N ARG A 114 -11.96 17.44 2.29
CA ARG A 114 -10.70 18.20 2.20
C ARG A 114 -9.51 17.40 2.74
N LEU A 115 -9.69 16.68 3.84
CA LEU A 115 -8.67 15.79 4.38
C LEU A 115 -8.33 14.65 3.42
N ASN A 116 -9.34 13.98 2.87
CA ASN A 116 -9.16 12.91 1.89
C ASN A 116 -8.46 13.41 0.63
N ALA A 117 -8.80 14.61 0.15
CA ALA A 117 -8.11 15.25 -0.97
C ALA A 117 -6.65 15.56 -0.63
N HIS A 118 -6.37 16.03 0.59
CA HIS A 118 -5.02 16.28 1.06
C HIS A 118 -4.16 15.00 1.14
N HIS A 119 -4.72 13.93 1.70
CA HIS A 119 -4.11 12.60 1.70
C HIS A 119 -3.84 12.08 0.29
N THR A 120 -4.83 12.20 -0.60
CA THR A 120 -4.71 11.77 -2.00
C THR A 120 -3.67 12.61 -2.76
N SER A 121 -3.44 13.86 -2.38
CA SER A 121 -2.35 14.67 -2.96
C SER A 121 -0.95 14.13 -2.65
N MET A 122 -0.76 13.39 -1.55
CA MET A 122 0.50 12.71 -1.25
C MET A 122 0.70 11.49 -2.16
N LEU A 123 -0.39 10.79 -2.49
CA LEU A 123 -0.36 9.73 -3.50
C LEU A 123 0.02 10.29 -4.87
N ALA A 124 -0.57 11.43 -5.29
CA ALA A 124 -0.22 12.09 -6.54
C ALA A 124 1.27 12.44 -6.59
N TYR A 125 1.82 13.02 -5.52
CA TYR A 125 3.26 13.26 -5.39
C TYR A 125 4.09 11.98 -5.58
N PHE A 126 3.67 10.86 -4.97
CA PHE A 126 4.39 9.59 -5.10
C PHE A 126 4.33 9.03 -6.52
N VAL A 127 3.17 9.11 -7.18
CA VAL A 127 3.01 8.70 -8.58
C VAL A 127 3.93 9.51 -9.50
N ASP A 128 3.97 10.84 -9.34
CA ASP A 128 4.88 11.71 -10.10
C ASP A 128 6.35 11.36 -9.84
N LYS A 129 6.70 11.03 -8.59
CA LYS A 129 8.05 10.61 -8.21
C LYS A 129 8.45 9.29 -8.89
N LEU A 130 7.57 8.29 -8.88
CA LEU A 130 7.84 7.01 -9.53
C LEU A 130 7.93 7.16 -11.06
N GLN A 131 7.03 7.94 -11.66
CA GLN A 131 7.03 8.20 -13.10
C GLN A 131 8.30 8.92 -13.57
N SER A 132 8.83 9.85 -12.76
CA SER A 132 10.05 10.60 -13.06
C SER A 132 11.35 9.86 -12.72
N THR A 133 11.26 8.69 -12.07
CA THR A 133 12.43 7.88 -11.70
C THR A 133 12.61 6.75 -12.72
N SER A 134 13.70 6.80 -13.49
CA SER A 134 14.04 5.75 -14.47
C SER A 134 14.30 4.41 -13.79
N ASP A 135 13.81 3.35 -14.43
CA ASP A 135 14.03 1.95 -14.06
C ASP A 135 14.14 1.10 -15.33
N GLY A 136 15.37 0.85 -15.79
CA GLY A 136 15.62 0.04 -16.98
C GLY A 136 15.01 0.62 -18.26
N ASP A 137 14.04 -0.10 -18.83
CA ASP A 137 13.32 0.23 -20.06
C ASP A 137 12.10 1.15 -19.85
N GLY A 138 11.82 1.56 -18.62
CA GLY A 138 10.75 2.48 -18.28
C GLY A 138 11.04 3.33 -17.05
N SER A 139 9.97 3.68 -16.34
CA SER A 139 10.00 4.31 -15.03
C SER A 139 9.62 3.33 -13.93
N LEU A 140 9.91 3.67 -12.67
CA LEU A 140 9.45 2.87 -11.54
C LEU A 140 7.93 2.68 -11.53
N LEU A 141 7.16 3.64 -12.05
CA LEU A 141 5.70 3.52 -12.11
C LEU A 141 5.26 2.43 -13.09
N ASP A 142 5.96 2.27 -14.21
CA ASP A 142 5.69 1.26 -15.23
C ASP A 142 5.93 -0.16 -14.70
N HIS A 143 6.76 -0.29 -13.66
CA HIS A 143 7.13 -1.56 -13.02
C HIS A 143 6.53 -1.78 -11.62
N THR A 144 5.75 -0.84 -11.09
CA THR A 144 5.18 -0.92 -9.73
C THR A 144 3.67 -0.90 -9.75
N VAL A 145 3.04 -1.83 -9.01
CA VAL A 145 1.59 -1.76 -8.71
C VAL A 145 1.38 -1.07 -7.37
N ILE A 146 0.56 -0.02 -7.35
CA ILE A 146 0.12 0.64 -6.11
C ILE A 146 -1.36 0.33 -5.87
N LEU A 147 -1.67 -0.18 -4.68
CA LEU A 147 -3.04 -0.30 -4.17
C LEU A 147 -3.24 0.73 -3.06
N TYR A 148 -4.18 1.65 -3.26
CA TYR A 148 -4.48 2.73 -2.32
C TYR A 148 -5.98 2.78 -2.00
N GLY A 149 -6.34 3.03 -0.75
CA GLY A 149 -7.74 3.21 -0.38
C GLY A 149 -8.04 3.09 1.11
N SER A 150 -9.30 2.84 1.41
CA SER A 150 -9.85 2.72 2.77
C SER A 150 -10.52 1.35 2.97
N CYS A 151 -10.56 0.91 4.23
CA CYS A 151 -11.35 -0.25 4.66
C CYS A 151 -12.84 0.06 4.92
N HIS A 152 -13.26 1.32 4.78
CA HIS A 152 -14.66 1.75 4.93
C HIS A 152 -15.11 2.62 3.74
N GLY A 153 -16.33 2.40 3.25
CA GLY A 153 -17.02 3.28 2.32
C GLY A 153 -17.69 4.47 3.01
N ASP A 154 -18.34 4.22 4.16
CA ASP A 154 -18.87 5.25 5.06
C ASP A 154 -18.19 5.12 6.44
N PRO A 155 -17.27 6.03 6.80
CA PRO A 155 -16.55 5.93 8.06
C PRO A 155 -17.41 6.23 9.29
N ASN A 156 -18.50 6.98 9.15
CA ASN A 156 -19.38 7.29 10.28
C ASN A 156 -20.17 6.06 10.74
N LYS A 157 -20.50 5.17 9.80
CA LYS A 157 -21.19 3.90 10.07
C LYS A 157 -20.26 2.71 10.24
N HIS A 158 -18.95 2.90 10.01
CA HIS A 158 -18.00 1.81 9.82
C HIS A 158 -18.47 0.80 8.76
N ASP A 159 -19.02 1.31 7.65
CA ASP A 159 -19.55 0.47 6.58
C ASP A 159 -18.39 -0.12 5.75
N PRO A 160 -18.18 -1.45 5.76
CA PRO A 160 -17.11 -2.10 4.98
C PRO A 160 -17.50 -2.32 3.51
N HIS A 161 -18.64 -1.81 3.06
CA HIS A 161 -19.08 -1.87 1.67
C HIS A 161 -18.65 -0.64 0.88
N GLU A 162 -18.69 -0.76 -0.46
CA GLU A 162 -18.38 0.34 -1.40
C GLU A 162 -17.03 1.03 -1.14
N LEU A 163 -16.01 0.20 -0.91
CA LEU A 163 -14.67 0.68 -0.57
C LEU A 163 -14.06 1.57 -1.67
N PRO A 164 -13.54 2.76 -1.32
CA PRO A 164 -12.85 3.63 -2.28
C PRO A 164 -11.44 3.08 -2.49
N ILE A 165 -11.28 2.25 -3.51
CA ILE A 165 -10.01 1.61 -3.88
C ILE A 165 -9.53 2.13 -5.23
N VAL A 166 -8.26 2.48 -5.30
CA VAL A 166 -7.59 2.87 -6.54
C VAL A 166 -6.35 2.01 -6.74
N VAL A 167 -6.15 1.57 -7.98
CA VAL A 167 -4.96 0.82 -8.41
C VAL A 167 -4.23 1.65 -9.47
N PHE A 168 -2.93 1.87 -9.28
CA PHE A 168 -2.06 2.62 -10.19
C PHE A 168 -0.84 1.81 -10.62
N GLY A 169 -0.25 2.24 -11.74
CA GLY A 169 1.01 1.73 -12.25
C GLY A 169 0.91 0.35 -12.87
N ALA A 170 2.08 -0.20 -13.19
CA ALA A 170 2.30 -1.42 -13.95
C ALA A 170 1.65 -1.44 -15.34
N ASP A 171 2.47 -1.59 -16.39
CA ASP A 171 1.99 -1.71 -17.77
C ASP A 171 0.99 -2.86 -17.99
N GLN A 172 1.02 -3.85 -17.10
CA GLN A 172 0.13 -5.01 -17.12
C GLN A 172 -1.29 -4.71 -16.61
N ILE A 173 -1.54 -3.52 -16.10
CA ILE A 173 -2.83 -3.05 -15.58
C ILE A 173 -3.34 -1.91 -16.45
N LYS A 174 -4.41 -2.14 -17.21
CA LYS A 174 -5.05 -1.09 -18.00
C LYS A 174 -5.63 0.00 -17.07
N GLY A 175 -5.13 1.22 -17.15
CA GLY A 175 -5.63 2.37 -16.40
C GLY A 175 -6.91 2.99 -16.98
N GLY A 176 -7.28 4.19 -16.49
CA GLY A 176 -8.34 5.02 -17.07
C GLY A 176 -9.77 4.49 -16.90
N ARG A 177 -10.02 3.69 -15.86
CA ARG A 177 -11.28 2.97 -15.67
C ARG A 177 -11.84 3.15 -14.27
N HIS A 178 -13.16 3.12 -14.19
CA HIS A 178 -13.91 3.02 -12.94
C HIS A 178 -14.75 1.74 -13.01
N ILE A 179 -14.46 0.78 -12.13
CA ILE A 179 -15.09 -0.54 -12.12
C ILE A 179 -15.89 -0.67 -10.83
N ARG A 180 -17.20 -0.92 -10.95
CA ARG A 180 -18.06 -1.25 -9.84
C ARG A 180 -18.38 -2.74 -9.88
N TYR A 181 -18.10 -3.43 -8.79
CA TYR A 181 -18.44 -4.84 -8.63
C TYR A 181 -19.71 -4.99 -7.80
N SER A 182 -20.57 -5.93 -8.17
CA SER A 182 -21.69 -6.36 -7.33
C SER A 182 -21.20 -7.42 -6.34
N HIS A 183 -21.32 -7.16 -5.04
CA HIS A 183 -21.00 -8.13 -3.97
C HIS A 183 -19.59 -8.75 -4.04
N ALA A 184 -18.57 -7.95 -4.39
CA ALA A 184 -17.19 -8.41 -4.38
C ALA A 184 -16.52 -8.24 -3.02
N GLN A 185 -15.65 -9.19 -2.67
CA GLN A 185 -14.75 -9.10 -1.52
C GLN A 185 -13.40 -8.49 -1.95
N LEU A 186 -12.87 -7.55 -1.17
CA LEU A 186 -11.58 -6.93 -1.45
C LEU A 186 -10.44 -7.96 -1.59
N PRO A 187 -10.37 -9.06 -0.81
CA PRO A 187 -9.30 -10.05 -0.99
C PRO A 187 -9.29 -10.75 -2.36
N ASN A 188 -10.40 -10.79 -3.08
CA ASN A 188 -10.41 -11.25 -4.48
C ASN A 188 -9.58 -10.31 -5.39
N LEU A 189 -9.52 -9.01 -5.09
CA LEU A 189 -8.61 -8.08 -5.78
C LEU A 189 -7.15 -8.42 -5.49
N HIS A 190 -6.82 -8.76 -4.25
CA HIS A 190 -5.45 -9.14 -3.88
C HIS A 190 -4.98 -10.38 -4.63
N VAL A 191 -5.83 -11.42 -4.74
CA VAL A 191 -5.54 -12.61 -5.56
C VAL A 191 -5.24 -12.20 -7.00
N THR A 192 -6.06 -11.33 -7.60
CA THR A 192 -5.85 -10.83 -8.96
C THR A 192 -4.52 -10.10 -9.13
N LEU A 193 -4.18 -9.19 -8.21
CA LEU A 193 -2.95 -8.41 -8.29
C LEU A 193 -1.70 -9.30 -8.10
N LEU A 194 -1.74 -10.23 -7.14
CA LEU A 194 -0.65 -11.19 -6.92
C LEU A 194 -0.42 -12.10 -8.14
N ASN A 195 -1.50 -12.58 -8.77
CA ASN A 195 -1.42 -13.35 -10.01
C ASN A 195 -0.76 -12.53 -11.14
N LYS A 196 -1.12 -11.25 -11.29
CA LYS A 196 -0.49 -10.33 -12.27
C LYS A 196 0.98 -10.05 -11.97
N LEU A 197 1.38 -10.07 -10.71
CA LEU A 197 2.78 -9.91 -10.27
C LEU A 197 3.59 -11.21 -10.35
N GLY A 198 3.03 -12.30 -10.91
CA GLY A 198 3.74 -13.57 -11.04
C GLY A 198 3.87 -14.34 -9.72
N VAL A 199 3.09 -13.99 -8.70
CA VAL A 199 3.05 -14.67 -7.39
C VAL A 199 1.67 -15.34 -7.25
N PRO A 200 1.41 -16.44 -7.97
CA PRO A 200 0.10 -17.05 -7.96
C PRO A 200 -0.26 -17.57 -6.57
N VAL A 201 -1.46 -17.25 -6.11
CA VAL A 201 -2.00 -17.72 -4.84
C VAL A 201 -3.42 -18.24 -5.04
N GLU A 202 -3.76 -19.33 -4.35
CA GLU A 202 -5.12 -19.88 -4.41
C GLU A 202 -6.10 -19.04 -3.58
N ARG A 203 -5.63 -18.45 -2.48
CA ARG A 203 -6.48 -17.72 -1.53
C ARG A 203 -5.70 -16.68 -0.73
N VAL A 204 -6.33 -15.53 -0.48
CA VAL A 204 -5.89 -14.50 0.47
C VAL A 204 -7.05 -14.24 1.43
N GLY A 205 -6.86 -14.45 2.74
CA GLY A 205 -7.90 -14.24 3.73
C GLY A 205 -9.18 -15.04 3.42
N ASP A 206 -10.31 -14.34 3.33
CA ASP A 206 -11.64 -14.88 2.98
C ASP A 206 -11.96 -14.79 1.49
N SER A 207 -10.96 -14.60 0.61
CA SER A 207 -11.18 -14.56 -0.84
C SER A 207 -11.88 -15.84 -1.33
N THR A 208 -12.89 -15.65 -2.17
CA THR A 208 -13.65 -16.72 -2.84
C THR A 208 -13.20 -16.93 -4.29
N GLY A 209 -12.30 -16.09 -4.81
CA GLY A 209 -11.77 -16.19 -6.16
C GLY A 209 -10.88 -15.00 -6.50
N SER A 210 -10.96 -14.56 -7.77
CA SER A 210 -10.25 -13.38 -8.28
C SER A 210 -11.25 -12.39 -8.89
N LEU A 211 -10.91 -11.10 -8.87
CA LEU A 211 -11.68 -10.08 -9.59
C LEU A 211 -11.13 -9.89 -11.01
N ALA A 212 -12.04 -9.80 -11.98
CA ALA A 212 -11.66 -9.40 -13.33
C ALA A 212 -11.35 -7.90 -13.35
N LEU A 213 -10.11 -7.54 -13.70
CA LEU A 213 -9.77 -6.13 -13.99
C LEU A 213 -10.12 -5.76 -15.42
N GLU A 214 -10.49 -6.70 -16.28
CA GLU A 214 -11.02 -6.41 -17.63
C GLU A 214 -12.49 -5.97 -17.52
N PRO A 215 -13.05 -5.29 -18.54
CA PRO A 215 -14.45 -4.87 -18.51
C PRO A 215 -15.38 -6.05 -18.21
N LEU A 216 -16.37 -5.84 -17.35
CA LEU A 216 -17.48 -6.77 -17.24
C LEU A 216 -18.20 -6.76 -18.58
N THR A 217 -18.14 -7.87 -19.33
CA THR A 217 -18.90 -8.00 -20.56
C THR A 217 -20.38 -8.10 -20.21
N GLY A 218 -21.17 -7.11 -20.62
CA GLY A 218 -22.64 -7.12 -20.45
C GLY A 218 -23.20 -6.21 -19.35
N VAL A 219 -22.49 -5.15 -18.97
CA VAL A 219 -23.06 -3.98 -18.28
C VAL A 219 -23.18 -2.83 -19.27
#